data_AF-A0A433D518-F1
#
_entry.id   AF-A0A433D518-F1
#
_cell.length_a   1.000
_cell.length_b   1.000
_cell.length_c   1.000
_cell.angle_alpha   90.00
_cell.angle_beta   90.00
_cell.angle_gamma   90.00
#
_symmetry.space_group_name_H-M   'P 1'
#
loop_
_entity.id
_entity.type
_entity.pdbx_description
1 polymer ?
#
loop_
_entity_poly.entity_id
_entity_poly.type
_entity_poly.pdbx_seq_one_letter_code
_entity_poly.pdbx_strand_id
1 'polypeptide(L)'
;MFKDALRDDDLGYPKTPTLLLYPNGSKDPIDWGNSALRAMQKPSTARSNKLLSQFKLHLDESLEKTLPPLPEGLTVTDAVSDYLRMFHNNIMGELKKGFAKNYDKHHYRY
;
A
#
# COMPACT_ATOMS: atom_id res chain seq x y z
N MET A 1 34.58 -22.06 -3.74
CA MET A 1 33.53 -22.54 -4.66
C MET A 1 32.26 -21.76 -4.33
N PHE A 2 32.15 -20.56 -4.91
CA PHE A 2 30.98 -19.69 -4.78
C PHE A 2 30.17 -19.84 -6.06
N LYS A 3 29.24 -20.80 -6.05
CA LYS A 3 28.09 -20.93 -6.95
C LYS A 3 26.91 -20.62 -6.03
N ASP A 4 26.05 -19.63 -6.23
CA ASP A 4 25.46 -19.16 -7.47
C ASP A 4 25.28 -17.64 -7.42
N ALA A 5 25.81 -16.95 -8.43
CA ALA A 5 25.30 -15.65 -8.82
C ALA A 5 23.90 -15.91 -9.39
N LEU A 6 22.86 -15.55 -8.63
CA LEU A 6 21.50 -15.50 -9.12
C LEU A 6 21.50 -14.64 -10.39
N ARG A 7 20.90 -15.16 -11.47
CA ARG A 7 20.68 -14.41 -12.71
C ARG A 7 20.01 -13.08 -12.36
N ASP A 8 20.63 -11.98 -12.75
CA ASP A 8 20.08 -10.63 -12.57
C ASP A 8 18.70 -10.45 -13.27
N ASP A 9 18.31 -11.36 -14.16
CA ASP A 9 17.00 -11.36 -14.84
C ASP A 9 15.83 -11.95 -14.00
N ASP A 10 16.08 -12.57 -12.84
CA ASP A 10 15.05 -13.21 -11.99
C ASP A 10 14.87 -12.51 -10.62
N LEU A 11 15.62 -11.44 -10.36
CA LEU A 11 15.41 -10.51 -9.24
C LEU A 11 14.27 -9.55 -9.61
N GLY A 12 13.06 -10.09 -9.76
CA GLY A 12 11.87 -9.34 -10.14
C GLY A 12 11.78 -8.01 -9.38
N TYR A 13 11.66 -6.91 -10.12
CA TYR A 13 11.55 -5.56 -9.56
C TYR A 13 10.56 -5.57 -8.39
N PRO A 14 10.93 -5.08 -7.19
CA PRO A 14 10.09 -5.17 -6.01
C PRO A 14 8.83 -4.31 -6.21
N LYS A 15 7.75 -4.94 -6.68
CA LYS A 15 6.45 -4.32 -6.87
C LYS A 15 5.62 -4.50 -5.60
N THR A 16 4.95 -3.42 -5.19
CA THR A 16 3.90 -3.48 -4.16
C THR A 16 2.55 -3.28 -4.84
N PRO A 17 1.57 -4.16 -4.63
CA PRO A 17 0.25 -3.99 -5.23
C PRO A 17 -0.42 -2.75 -4.66
N THR A 18 -1.16 -2.02 -5.49
CA THR A 18 -1.89 -0.83 -5.03
C THR A 18 -3.20 -1.24 -4.37
N LEU A 19 -3.11 -1.59 -3.09
CA LEU A 19 -4.21 -2.10 -2.27
C LEU A 19 -4.28 -1.36 -0.93
N LEU A 20 -5.49 -1.17 -0.44
CA LEU A 20 -5.79 -0.68 0.91
C LEU A 20 -6.78 -1.60 1.60
N LEU A 21 -6.59 -1.85 2.89
CA LEU A 21 -7.49 -2.64 3.71
C LEU A 21 -8.21 -1.73 4.70
N TYR A 22 -9.52 -1.68 4.61
CA TYR A 22 -10.38 -0.89 5.51
C TYR A 22 -11.22 -1.80 6.40
N PRO A 23 -11.38 -1.50 7.69
CA PRO A 23 -12.44 -2.10 8.49
C PRO A 23 -13.82 -1.75 7.91
N ASN A 24 -14.78 -2.66 8.05
CA ASN A 24 -16.16 -2.39 7.65
C ASN A 24 -16.72 -1.18 8.40
N GLY A 25 -17.31 -0.22 7.67
CA GLY A 25 -17.86 1.02 8.24
C GLY A 25 -16.83 2.08 8.63
N SER A 26 -15.55 1.86 8.33
CA SER A 26 -14.47 2.83 8.59
C SER A 26 -14.02 3.51 7.29
N LYS A 27 -13.61 4.77 7.41
CA LYS A 27 -12.87 5.52 6.37
C LYS A 27 -11.37 5.54 6.59
N ASP A 28 -10.88 4.93 7.67
CA ASP A 28 -9.45 4.85 7.98
C ASP A 28 -8.90 3.46 7.63
N PRO A 29 -7.82 3.37 6.83
CA PRO A 29 -7.22 2.09 6.46
C PRO A 29 -6.38 1.52 7.61
N ILE A 30 -6.32 0.20 7.70
CA ILE A 30 -5.53 -0.53 8.70
C ILE A 30 -4.31 -1.24 8.10
N ASP A 31 -4.31 -1.51 6.80
CA ASP A 31 -3.20 -2.17 6.12
C ASP A 31 -3.15 -1.80 4.62
N TRP A 32 -2.03 -2.10 3.95
CA TRP A 32 -1.80 -1.77 2.55
C TRP A 32 -0.92 -2.82 1.84
N GLY A 33 -0.94 -2.77 0.51
CA GLY A 33 -0.02 -3.53 -0.34
C GLY A 33 0.02 -5.04 -0.08
N ASN A 34 1.23 -5.60 -0.06
CA ASN A 34 1.43 -7.04 0.17
C ASN A 34 1.01 -7.49 1.58
N SER A 35 1.04 -6.59 2.57
CA SER A 35 0.61 -6.91 3.93
C SER A 35 -0.90 -7.08 4.00
N ALA A 36 -1.66 -6.15 3.41
CA ALA A 36 -3.11 -6.27 3.26
C ALA A 36 -3.52 -7.58 2.57
N LEU A 37 -2.82 -7.96 1.49
CA LEU A 37 -3.09 -9.21 0.78
C LEU A 37 -2.91 -10.45 1.68
N ARG A 38 -1.84 -10.49 2.47
CA ARG A 38 -1.61 -11.57 3.45
C ARG A 38 -2.64 -11.54 4.59
N ALA A 39 -3.01 -10.36 5.07
CA ALA A 39 -4.01 -10.22 6.12
C ALA A 39 -5.37 -10.80 5.69
N MET A 40 -5.77 -10.59 4.44
CA MET A 40 -7.01 -11.12 3.86
C MET A 40 -7.06 -12.65 3.73
N GLN A 41 -5.93 -13.36 3.86
CA GLN A 41 -5.93 -14.82 3.91
C GLN A 41 -6.56 -15.36 5.20
N LYS A 42 -6.66 -14.55 6.25
CA LYS A 42 -7.30 -14.93 7.52
C LYS A 42 -8.82 -14.74 7.40
N PRO A 43 -9.63 -15.79 7.64
CA PRO A 43 -11.09 -15.68 7.51
C PRO A 43 -11.73 -14.66 8.45
N SER A 44 -11.19 -14.46 9.65
CA SER A 44 -11.69 -13.43 10.58
C SER A 44 -11.50 -12.03 10.02
N THR A 45 -10.34 -11.74 9.43
CA THR A 45 -10.02 -10.46 8.78
C THR A 45 -10.87 -10.24 7.54
N ALA A 46 -11.02 -11.25 6.67
CA ALA A 46 -11.84 -11.14 5.46
C ALA A 46 -13.33 -10.85 5.75
N ARG A 47 -13.85 -11.26 6.91
CA ARG A 47 -15.25 -11.00 7.31
C ARG A 47 -15.49 -9.59 7.83
N SER A 48 -14.50 -8.99 8.48
CA SER A 48 -14.65 -7.68 9.15
C SER A 48 -14.01 -6.51 8.39
N ASN A 49 -13.39 -6.76 7.23
CA ASN A 49 -12.67 -5.76 6.46
C ASN A 49 -12.99 -5.87 4.96
N LYS A 50 -12.74 -4.78 4.24
CA LYS A 50 -12.83 -4.65 2.78
C LYS A 50 -11.47 -4.36 2.21
N LEU A 51 -11.09 -5.13 1.19
CA LEU A 51 -9.89 -4.87 0.40
C LEU A 51 -10.26 -3.98 -0.79
N LEU A 52 -9.77 -2.75 -0.76
CA LEU A 52 -9.93 -1.80 -1.85
C LEU A 52 -8.80 -1.98 -2.88
N SER A 53 -9.18 -2.13 -4.14
CA SER A 53 -8.28 -2.28 -5.29
C SER A 53 -8.73 -1.38 -6.43
N GLN A 54 -7.83 -1.10 -7.38
CA GLN A 54 -8.14 -0.34 -8.62
C GLN A 54 -8.74 1.06 -8.40
N PHE A 55 -8.69 1.60 -7.18
CA PHE A 55 -9.25 2.92 -6.85
C PHE A 55 -8.66 4.06 -7.69
N LYS A 56 -7.44 3.91 -8.23
CA LYS A 56 -6.83 4.88 -9.13
C LYS A 56 -7.58 5.07 -10.46
N LEU A 57 -8.42 4.10 -10.87
CA LEU A 57 -9.23 4.24 -12.08
C LEU A 57 -10.28 5.35 -11.95
N HIS A 58 -10.68 5.71 -10.73
CA HIS A 58 -11.56 6.84 -10.47
C HIS A 58 -10.91 8.20 -10.73
N LEU A 59 -9.59 8.26 -11.01
CA LEU A 59 -8.93 9.49 -11.45
C LEU A 59 -9.23 9.81 -12.92
N ASP A 60 -9.73 8.84 -13.67
CA ASP A 60 -10.14 9.02 -15.06
C ASP A 60 -11.62 9.39 -15.10
N GLU A 61 -11.91 10.66 -15.41
CA GLU A 61 -13.28 11.20 -15.47
C GLU A 61 -14.17 10.47 -16.51
N SER A 62 -13.56 9.86 -17.54
CA SER A 62 -14.29 9.10 -18.55
C SER A 62 -14.75 7.74 -18.00
N LEU A 63 -13.98 7.14 -17.11
CA LEU A 63 -14.28 5.87 -16.46
C LEU A 63 -15.12 6.06 -15.21
N GLU A 64 -14.93 7.14 -14.46
CA GLU A 64 -15.52 7.37 -13.14
C GLU A 64 -17.04 7.17 -13.12
N LYS A 65 -17.74 7.63 -14.17
CA LYS A 65 -19.21 7.50 -14.30
C LYS A 65 -19.70 6.06 -14.47
N THR A 66 -18.81 5.15 -14.85
CA THR A 66 -19.11 3.73 -15.12
C THR A 66 -18.62 2.80 -14.01
N LEU A 67 -17.75 3.30 -13.13
CA LEU A 67 -17.19 2.54 -12.03
C LEU A 67 -18.17 2.50 -10.84
N PRO A 68 -18.21 1.40 -10.08
CA PRO A 68 -18.97 1.37 -8.84
C PRO A 68 -18.40 2.40 -7.85
N PRO A 69 -19.25 3.05 -7.03
CA PRO A 69 -18.76 4.01 -6.04
C PRO A 69 -17.79 3.35 -5.05
N LEU A 70 -16.81 4.13 -4.59
CA LEU A 70 -15.89 3.70 -3.55
C LEU A 70 -16.65 3.43 -2.22
N PRO A 71 -16.17 2.48 -1.40
CA PRO A 71 -16.87 2.07 -0.19
C PRO A 71 -16.96 3.20 0.84
N GLU A 72 -17.99 3.15 1.68
CA GLU A 72 -18.20 4.05 2.82
C GLU A 72 -18.22 5.55 2.45
N GLY A 73 -18.43 5.90 1.17
CA GLY A 73 -18.41 7.29 0.71
C GLY A 73 -17.00 7.91 0.74
N LEU A 74 -15.97 7.09 0.55
CA LEU A 74 -14.61 7.56 0.24
C LEU A 74 -14.61 8.28 -1.11
N THR A 75 -13.82 9.34 -1.22
CA THR A 75 -13.45 9.91 -2.51
C THR A 75 -12.20 9.24 -3.06
N VAL A 76 -11.94 9.39 -4.36
CA VAL A 76 -10.67 8.91 -4.94
C VAL A 76 -9.47 9.60 -4.31
N THR A 77 -9.60 10.88 -3.96
CA THR A 77 -8.57 11.66 -3.27
C THR A 77 -8.26 11.08 -1.90
N ASP A 78 -9.28 10.63 -1.14
CA ASP A 78 -9.08 9.97 0.15
C ASP A 78 -8.27 8.68 -0.02
N ALA A 79 -8.69 7.79 -0.92
CA ALA A 79 -8.03 6.51 -1.16
C ALA A 79 -6.57 6.68 -1.66
N VAL A 80 -6.32 7.64 -2.55
CA VAL A 80 -4.96 7.94 -3.02
C VAL A 80 -4.10 8.52 -1.90
N SER A 81 -4.65 9.46 -1.12
CA SER A 81 -3.94 10.08 0.01
C SER A 81 -3.56 9.04 1.06
N ASP A 82 -4.49 8.16 1.40
CA ASP A 82 -4.28 7.05 2.33
C ASP A 82 -3.16 6.12 1.88
N TYR A 83 -3.20 5.69 0.62
CA TYR A 83 -2.14 4.82 0.07
C TYR A 83 -0.77 5.48 0.14
N LEU A 84 -0.66 6.76 -0.25
CA LEU A 84 0.60 7.49 -0.21
C LEU A 84 1.10 7.73 1.22
N ARG A 85 0.20 7.99 2.18
CA ARG A 85 0.54 8.11 3.61
C ARG A 85 1.11 6.81 4.16
N MET A 86 0.45 5.68 3.88
CA MET A 86 0.91 4.37 4.34
C MET A 86 2.25 3.97 3.69
N PHE A 87 2.40 4.23 2.39
CA PHE A 87 3.67 4.02 1.68
C PHE A 87 4.80 4.87 2.28
N HIS A 88 4.57 6.18 2.47
CA HIS A 88 5.53 7.08 3.11
C HIS A 88 5.93 6.58 4.51
N ASN A 89 4.96 6.21 5.35
CA ASN A 89 5.22 5.69 6.69
C ASN A 89 6.08 4.42 6.66
N ASN A 90 5.83 3.52 5.70
CA ASN A 90 6.64 2.33 5.51
C ASN A 90 8.08 2.68 5.11
N ILE A 91 8.27 3.57 4.13
CA ILE A 91 9.60 4.03 3.73
C ILE A 91 10.34 4.65 4.92
N MET A 92 9.69 5.53 5.68
CA MET A 92 10.31 6.12 6.87
C MET A 92 10.64 5.09 7.95
N GLY A 93 9.86 4.02 8.06
CA GLY A 93 10.14 2.87 8.93
C GLY A 93 11.38 2.10 8.49
N GLU A 94 11.47 1.75 7.21
CA GLU A 94 12.62 1.05 6.63
C GLU A 94 13.90 1.90 6.65
N LEU A 95 13.79 3.19 6.36
CA LEU A 95 14.90 4.13 6.48
C LEU A 95 15.42 4.16 7.92
N LYS A 96 14.55 4.22 8.93
CA LYS A 96 15.00 4.14 10.33
C LYS A 96 15.70 2.81 10.63
N LYS A 97 15.19 1.68 10.16
CA LYS A 97 15.84 0.37 10.41
C LYS A 97 17.22 0.27 9.74
N GLY A 98 17.34 0.73 8.50
CA GLY A 98 18.58 0.65 7.72
C GLY A 98 19.62 1.73 8.04
N PHE A 99 19.17 2.94 8.38
CA PHE A 99 20.02 4.13 8.59
C PHE A 99 20.19 4.55 10.06
N ALA A 100 19.45 4.00 11.03
CA ALA A 100 19.59 4.39 12.45
C ALA A 100 20.95 4.06 13.10
N LYS A 101 21.92 3.53 12.35
CA LYS A 101 23.32 3.53 12.80
C LYS A 101 24.07 4.81 12.44
N ASN A 102 23.64 5.63 11.47
CA ASN A 102 24.48 6.70 10.90
C ASN A 102 23.83 8.09 10.69
N TYR A 103 22.50 8.30 10.74
CA TYR A 103 21.94 9.64 10.46
C TYR A 103 20.75 10.08 11.32
N ASP A 104 20.86 11.30 11.86
CA ASP A 104 19.84 12.00 12.64
C ASP A 104 18.75 12.64 11.75
N LYS A 105 17.53 12.76 12.30
CA LYS A 105 16.28 13.26 11.67
C LYS A 105 16.41 14.60 10.95
N HIS A 106 17.44 15.39 11.27
CA HIS A 106 17.71 16.69 10.64
C HIS A 106 18.33 16.62 9.24
N HIS A 107 18.67 15.43 8.73
CA HIS A 107 19.29 15.27 7.40
C HIS A 107 18.30 15.06 6.24
N TYR A 108 17.00 14.94 6.50
CA TYR A 108 16.00 14.79 5.44
C TYR A 108 15.50 16.17 5.01
N ARG A 109 15.77 16.57 3.76
CA ARG A 109 15.17 17.75 3.12
C ARG A 109 14.11 17.30 2.11
N TYR A 110 12.98 18.00 2.11
CA TYR A 110 11.82 17.81 1.20
C TYR A 110 11.85 18.82 0.08
#